data_AF-A0A914K328-F1
#
_entry.id   AF-A0A914K328-F1
#
_cell.length_a   1.000
_cell.length_b   1.000
_cell.length_c   1.000
_cell.angle_alpha   90.00
_cell.angle_beta   90.00
_cell.angle_gamma   90.00
#
_symmetry.space_group_name_H-M   'P 1'
#
loop_
_entity.id
_entity.type
_entity.pdbx_description
1 polymer ?
#
loop_
_entity_poly.entity_id
_entity_poly.type
_entity_poly.pdbx_seq_one_letter_code
_entity_poly.pdbx_strand_id
1 'polypeptide(L)'
;MIAPAFPTTAIPHEYPAKLGLIAVETALYNVLDYPAGIVPVTKVIKDDIENLNNETIFSTGWNLTKLDMKKASQDTENLPVGVQIITQPFEEEKCLAIMKQVQEIVGKIY
;
A
#
# COMPACT_ATOMS: atom_id res chain seq x y z
N MET A 1 5.89 5.75 13.36
CA MET A 1 6.34 5.97 11.98
C MET A 1 5.16 5.77 11.06
N ILE A 2 5.07 6.54 9.97
CA ILE A 2 4.05 6.35 8.91
C ILE A 2 4.80 5.88 7.67
N ALA A 3 4.32 4.82 7.02
CA ALA A 3 4.88 4.25 5.82
C ALA A 3 3.78 3.91 4.80
N PRO A 4 4.11 3.69 3.51
CA PRO A 4 3.18 3.07 2.58
C PRO A 4 2.68 1.72 3.11
N ALA A 5 1.44 1.35 2.82
CA ALA A 5 0.88 0.07 3.26
C ALA A 5 1.29 -1.09 2.34
N PHE A 6 1.27 -0.83 1.03
CA PHE A 6 1.64 -1.81 0.02
C PHE A 6 1.90 -1.11 -1.33
N PRO A 7 2.77 -1.64 -2.20
CA PRO A 7 3.08 -1.01 -3.49
C PRO A 7 1.96 -1.05 -4.54
N THR A 8 0.93 -1.88 -4.31
CA THR A 8 -0.26 -1.98 -5.16
C THR A 8 -1.51 -1.98 -4.29
N THR A 9 -2.66 -1.66 -4.87
CA THR A 9 -3.95 -1.95 -4.24
C THR A 9 -4.28 -3.43 -4.33
N ALA A 10 -5.54 -3.81 -4.06
CA ALA A 10 -6.01 -5.16 -4.40
C ALA A 10 -5.77 -5.43 -5.89
N ILE A 11 -5.08 -6.54 -6.16
CA ILE A 11 -4.69 -7.01 -7.49
C ILE A 11 -5.47 -8.28 -7.86
N PRO A 12 -5.65 -8.58 -9.16
CA PRO A 12 -6.27 -9.82 -9.61
C PRO A 12 -5.54 -11.08 -9.11
N HIS A 13 -6.28 -12.18 -8.96
CA HIS A 13 -5.83 -13.39 -8.26
C HIS A 13 -4.59 -14.07 -8.86
N GLU A 14 -4.29 -13.83 -10.13
CA GLU A 14 -3.16 -14.42 -10.86
C GLU A 14 -1.80 -13.75 -10.57
N TYR A 15 -1.78 -12.60 -9.87
CA TYR A 15 -0.58 -11.81 -9.61
C TYR A 15 0.11 -12.01 -8.24
N PRO A 16 -0.58 -12.29 -7.12
CA PRO A 16 0.05 -12.46 -5.81
C PRO A 16 1.22 -13.45 -5.80
N ALA A 17 1.12 -14.57 -6.52
CA ALA A 17 2.19 -15.56 -6.61
C ALA A 17 3.44 -15.04 -7.36
N LYS A 18 3.27 -14.06 -8.27
CA LYS A 18 4.37 -13.44 -9.04
C LYS A 18 4.99 -12.25 -8.32
N LEU A 19 4.19 -11.58 -7.50
CA LEU A 19 4.56 -10.33 -6.84
C LEU A 19 4.96 -10.52 -5.37
N GLY A 20 5.26 -11.74 -4.91
CA GLY A 20 5.57 -12.00 -3.49
C GLY A 20 6.66 -11.11 -2.88
N LEU A 21 7.66 -10.69 -3.67
CA LEU A 21 8.74 -9.80 -3.19
C LEU A 21 8.26 -8.39 -2.81
N ILE A 22 7.13 -7.92 -3.33
CA ILE A 22 6.62 -6.59 -3.00
C ILE A 22 6.04 -6.53 -1.58
N ALA A 23 5.82 -7.69 -0.95
CA ALA A 23 5.41 -7.80 0.45
C ALA A 23 6.52 -7.46 1.45
N VAL A 24 7.72 -7.08 1.00
CA VAL A 24 8.81 -6.64 1.87
C VAL A 24 8.39 -5.49 2.79
N GLU A 25 7.50 -4.60 2.36
CA GLU A 25 7.03 -3.47 3.17
C GLU A 25 6.26 -3.90 4.41
N THR A 26 5.55 -5.02 4.37
CA THR A 26 4.83 -5.56 5.53
C THR A 26 5.68 -6.59 6.27
N ALA A 27 6.42 -7.43 5.53
CA ALA A 27 7.28 -8.45 6.11
C ALA A 27 8.39 -7.87 7.00
N LEU A 28 8.88 -6.66 6.71
CA LEU A 28 9.88 -5.99 7.52
C LEU A 28 9.47 -5.87 8.99
N TYR A 29 8.22 -5.50 9.26
CA TYR A 29 7.74 -5.29 10.63
C TYR A 29 7.39 -6.59 11.34
N ASN A 30 7.09 -7.65 10.58
CA ASN A 30 7.02 -9.02 11.13
C ASN A 30 8.39 -9.48 11.63
N VAL A 31 9.47 -9.19 10.91
CA VAL A 31 10.84 -9.56 11.30
C VAL A 31 11.31 -8.76 12.52
N LEU A 32 10.96 -7.47 12.57
CA LEU A 32 11.34 -6.58 13.67
C LEU A 32 10.48 -6.76 14.94
N ASP A 33 9.36 -7.47 14.83
CA ASP A 33 8.36 -7.62 15.90
C ASP A 33 7.80 -6.26 16.36
N TYR A 34 7.50 -5.39 15.40
CA TYR A 34 6.95 -4.06 15.67
C TYR A 34 5.43 -4.06 15.43
N PRO A 35 4.62 -3.46 16.31
CA PRO A 35 3.20 -3.27 16.05
C PRO A 35 3.01 -2.44 14.77
N ALA A 36 2.27 -3.00 13.81
CA ALA A 36 1.96 -2.37 12.55
C ALA A 36 0.47 -2.54 12.22
N GLY A 37 -0.20 -1.44 11.90
CA GLY A 37 -1.61 -1.43 11.48
C GLY A 37 -1.83 -0.57 10.24
N ILE A 38 -2.85 -0.89 9.46
CA ILE A 38 -3.17 -0.18 8.22
C ILE A 38 -4.45 0.65 8.39
N VAL A 39 -4.42 1.89 7.94
CA VAL A 39 -5.58 2.79 7.86
C VAL A 39 -5.80 3.17 6.40
N PRO A 40 -6.99 2.91 5.81
CA PRO A 40 -7.35 3.44 4.50
C PRO A 40 -7.36 4.97 4.53
N VAL A 41 -6.67 5.62 3.59
CA VAL A 41 -6.56 7.09 3.54
C VAL A 41 -7.05 7.74 2.24
N THR A 42 -7.17 6.98 1.16
CA THR A 42 -7.74 7.48 -0.10
C THR A 42 -8.26 6.33 -0.95
N LYS A 43 -8.74 6.66 -2.15
CA LYS A 43 -9.02 5.71 -3.23
C LYS A 43 -8.16 6.05 -4.43
N VAL A 44 -7.90 5.05 -5.26
CA VAL A 44 -7.25 5.25 -6.56
C VAL A 44 -8.12 6.16 -7.42
N ILE A 45 -7.53 7.22 -7.96
CA ILE A 45 -8.18 8.11 -8.92
C ILE A 45 -7.68 7.85 -10.34
N LYS A 46 -8.43 8.32 -11.34
CA LYS A 46 -8.09 8.16 -12.76
C LYS A 46 -6.65 8.63 -13.08
N ASP A 47 -6.22 9.74 -12.49
CA ASP A 47 -4.88 10.29 -12.68
C ASP A 47 -3.78 9.32 -12.20
N ASP A 48 -4.03 8.50 -11.17
CA ASP A 48 -3.07 7.49 -10.70
C ASP A 48 -2.84 6.41 -11.77
N ILE A 49 -3.92 5.99 -12.45
CA ILE A 49 -3.87 5.01 -13.56
C ILE A 49 -3.17 5.61 -14.78
N GLU A 50 -3.46 6.88 -15.10
CA GLU A 50 -2.77 7.59 -16.19
C GLU A 50 -1.27 7.73 -15.91
N ASN A 51 -0.89 8.06 -14.67
CA ASN A 51 0.50 8.16 -14.24
C ASN A 51 1.21 6.81 -14.23
N LEU A 52 0.52 5.73 -13.85
CA LEU A 52 1.04 4.36 -13.95
C LEU A 52 1.35 3.96 -15.41
N ASN A 53 0.55 4.47 -16.34
CA ASN A 53 0.72 4.23 -17.77
C ASN A 53 1.77 5.12 -18.43
N ASN A 54 2.09 6.25 -17.82
CA ASN A 54 3.12 7.17 -18.29
C ASN A 54 4.54 6.68 -17.96
N GLU A 55 5.31 6.28 -18.98
CA GLU A 55 6.69 5.81 -18.83
C GLU A 55 7.67 6.87 -18.30
N THR A 56 7.34 8.17 -18.35
CA THR A 56 8.19 9.20 -17.72
C THR A 56 7.99 9.26 -16.21
N ILE A 57 6.86 8.77 -15.69
CA ILE A 57 6.52 8.77 -14.26
C ILE A 57 6.77 7.38 -13.67
N PHE A 58 6.22 6.35 -14.31
CA PHE A 58 6.39 4.96 -13.92
C PHE A 58 7.06 4.15 -15.05
N SER A 59 8.37 4.32 -15.20
CA SER A 59 9.13 3.51 -16.16
C SER A 59 9.26 2.07 -15.68
N THR A 60 8.83 1.09 -16.48
CA THR A 60 9.04 -0.33 -16.15
C THR A 60 10.41 -0.84 -16.58
N GLY A 61 10.95 -0.32 -17.69
CA GLY A 61 12.19 -0.80 -18.28
C GLY A 61 12.19 -2.33 -18.43
N TRP A 62 13.29 -2.96 -18.02
CA TRP A 62 13.44 -4.44 -18.00
C TRP A 62 13.00 -5.08 -16.66
N ASN A 63 12.43 -4.31 -15.73
CA ASN A 63 12.02 -4.81 -14.43
C ASN A 63 10.67 -5.51 -14.55
N LEU A 64 10.71 -6.85 -14.58
CA LEU A 64 9.51 -7.69 -14.70
C LEU A 64 8.52 -7.48 -13.55
N THR A 65 9.00 -7.22 -12.33
CA THR A 65 8.13 -6.93 -11.18
C THR A 65 7.36 -5.63 -11.39
N LYS A 66 8.02 -4.55 -11.85
CA LYS A 66 7.32 -3.29 -12.18
C LYS A 66 6.33 -3.47 -13.32
N LEU A 67 6.67 -4.28 -14.32
CA LEU A 67 5.77 -4.59 -15.43
C LEU A 67 4.52 -5.34 -14.95
N ASP A 68 4.68 -6.36 -14.10
CA ASP A 68 3.56 -7.11 -13.54
C ASP A 68 2.73 -6.26 -12.57
N MET A 69 3.35 -5.39 -11.77
CA MET A 69 2.64 -4.40 -10.94
C MET A 69 1.79 -3.46 -11.80
N LYS A 70 2.35 -2.94 -12.91
CA LYS A 70 1.64 -2.08 -13.87
C LYS A 70 0.43 -2.80 -14.47
N LYS A 71 0.58 -4.05 -14.89
CA LYS A 71 -0.52 -4.85 -15.44
C LYS A 71 -1.58 -5.18 -14.40
N ALA A 72 -1.18 -5.54 -13.18
CA ALA A 72 -2.08 -5.90 -12.09
C ALA A 72 -2.91 -4.72 -11.58
N SER A 73 -2.45 -3.48 -11.83
CA SER A 73 -3.06 -2.27 -11.28
C SER A 73 -3.84 -1.44 -12.32
N GLN A 74 -4.18 -1.99 -13.50
CA GLN A 74 -4.90 -1.24 -14.54
C GLN A 74 -6.36 -0.96 -14.17
N ASP A 75 -7.03 -1.92 -13.53
CA ASP A 75 -8.47 -1.87 -13.24
C ASP A 75 -8.73 -1.65 -11.74
N THR A 76 -8.00 -0.72 -11.12
CA THR A 76 -8.03 -0.49 -9.67
C THR A 76 -8.63 0.85 -9.26
N GLU A 77 -9.18 1.62 -10.19
CA GLU A 77 -9.89 2.86 -9.89
C GLU A 77 -10.95 2.64 -8.81
N ASN A 78 -11.06 3.59 -7.88
CA ASN A 78 -11.92 3.52 -6.68
C ASN A 78 -11.56 2.46 -5.63
N LEU A 79 -10.51 1.66 -5.80
CA LEU A 79 -10.05 0.75 -4.75
C LEU A 79 -9.36 1.53 -3.62
N PRO A 80 -9.49 1.08 -2.36
CA PRO A 80 -8.90 1.78 -1.22
C PRO A 80 -7.37 1.68 -1.23
N VAL A 81 -6.73 2.80 -0.89
CA VAL A 81 -5.29 2.92 -0.66
C VAL A 81 -5.07 3.27 0.81
N GLY A 82 -4.19 2.53 1.47
CA GLY A 82 -3.90 2.70 2.90
C GLY A 82 -2.48 3.16 3.19
N VAL A 83 -2.29 3.61 4.42
CA VAL A 83 -0.96 3.83 5.01
C VAL A 83 -0.78 2.92 6.21
N GLN A 84 0.47 2.56 6.48
CA GLN A 84 0.85 1.76 7.64
C GLN A 84 1.31 2.66 8.78
N ILE A 85 0.80 2.40 9.97
CA ILE A 85 1.18 3.02 11.24
C ILE A 85 2.00 2.00 12.01
N ILE A 86 3.24 2.37 12.35
CA ILE A 86 4.19 1.50 13.03
C ILE A 86 4.67 2.16 14.31
N THR A 87 4.69 1.43 15.42
CA THR A 87 5.24 1.87 16.72
C THR A 87 6.37 0.96 17.19
N GLN A 88 6.95 1.26 18.36
CA GLN A 88 7.98 0.40 18.97
C GLN A 88 7.34 -0.88 19.54
N PRO A 89 8.14 -1.94 19.82
CA PRO A 89 7.66 -3.14 20.49
C PRO A 89 6.89 -2.81 21.78
N PHE A 90 5.78 -3.53 22.02
CA PHE A 90 4.91 -3.37 23.18
C PHE A 90 4.18 -2.00 23.28
N GLU A 91 4.05 -1.27 22.18
CA GLU A 91 3.28 -0.02 22.10
C GLU A 91 1.98 -0.16 21.25
N GLU A 92 1.28 -1.30 21.30
CA GLU A 92 0.09 -1.58 20.49
C GLU A 92 -1.03 -0.54 20.70
N GLU A 93 -1.26 -0.10 21.93
CA GLU A 93 -2.29 0.91 22.25
C GLU A 93 -1.98 2.25 21.60
N LYS A 94 -0.69 2.60 21.51
CA LYS A 94 -0.22 3.81 20.84
C LYS A 94 -0.40 3.68 19.33
N CYS A 95 -0.13 2.50 18.76
CA CYS A 95 -0.39 2.21 17.35
C CYS A 95 -1.87 2.44 17.02
N LEU A 96 -2.78 1.84 17.80
CA LEU A 96 -4.23 2.01 17.65
C LEU A 96 -4.69 3.47 17.86
N ALA A 97 -4.13 4.17 18.84
CA ALA A 97 -4.45 5.58 19.09
C ALA A 97 -4.06 6.48 17.90
N ILE A 98 -2.89 6.24 17.30
CA ILE A 98 -2.46 6.97 16.10
C ILE A 98 -3.33 6.59 14.90
N MET A 99 -3.64 5.31 14.71
CA MET A 99 -4.54 4.86 13.64
C MET A 99 -5.89 5.57 13.71
N LYS A 100 -6.47 5.70 14.92
CA LYS A 100 -7.72 6.43 15.15
C LYS A 100 -7.59 7.91 14.77
N GLN A 101 -6.50 8.57 15.17
CA GLN A 101 -6.28 9.98 14.81
C GLN A 101 -6.18 10.17 13.30
N VAL A 102 -5.47 9.28 12.59
CA VAL A 102 -5.36 9.32 11.13
C VAL A 102 -6.75 9.16 10.48
N GLN A 103 -7.55 8.21 10.94
CA GLN A 103 -8.90 8.01 10.45
C GLN A 103 -9.81 9.23 10.70
N GLU A 104 -9.68 9.91 11.83
CA GLU A 104 -10.43 11.13 12.16
C GLU A 104 -10.04 12.31 11.25
N ILE A 105 -8.75 12.45 10.93
CA ILE A 105 -8.25 13.53 10.05
C ILE A 105 -8.70 13.32 8.61
N VAL A 106 -8.60 12.09 8.10
CA VAL A 106 -8.92 11.78 6.70
C VAL A 106 -10.43 11.67 6.47
N GLY A 107 -11.18 11.33 7.52
CA GLY A 107 -12.59 11.02 7.42
C GLY A 107 -12.84 9.58 6.97
N LYS A 108 -14.11 9.16 7.00
CA LYS A 108 -14.50 7.83 6.54
C LYS A 108 -14.49 7.76 5.02
N ILE A 109 -13.86 6.70 4.50
CA ILE A 109 -13.70 6.46 3.06
C ILE A 109 -14.75 5.45 2.54
N TYR A 110 -15.52 4.86 3.47
CA TYR A 110 -16.66 3.97 3.28
C TYR A 110 -17.68 4.13 4.42
#